data_AF-A0A836SU08-F1
#
_entry.id   AF-A0A836SU08-F1
#
_cell.length_a   1.000
_cell.length_b   1.000
_cell.length_c   1.000
_cell.angle_alpha   90.00
_cell.angle_beta   90.00
_cell.angle_gamma   90.00
#
_symmetry.space_group_name_H-M   'P 1'
#
loop_
_entity.id
_entity.type
_entity.pdbx_description
1 polymer ?
#
loop_
_entity_poly.entity_id
_entity_poly.type
_entity_poly.pdbx_seq_one_letter_code
_entity_poly.pdbx_strand_id
1 'polypeptide(L)'
;MRYVAEHCRRSGLPLMAIDLGYSSHSASCSIMHEGLRVPLTVHFGECIDVSVERIRRCGDLILVIEGVLSTYHNPQGDPEIRGAFERGMGWYYGPGAVTYAAALRFLTQLHRRIRTRATVYLAEAFVSFKKQRISHADDALLIYRNFHRVPVERLVPGTQPILKIIEGVPPVRVFRR
;
A
#
# COMPACT_ATOMS: atom_id res chain seq x y z
N MET A 1 9.28 -3.19 15.44
CA MET A 1 8.02 -3.04 14.69
C MET A 1 7.82 -4.28 13.86
N ARG A 2 6.60 -4.83 13.87
CA ARG A 2 6.22 -5.99 13.05
C ARG A 2 5.30 -5.52 11.93
N TYR A 3 5.48 -6.06 10.74
CA TYR A 3 4.55 -5.87 9.64
C TYR A 3 3.76 -7.15 9.46
N VAL A 4 2.43 -7.08 9.56
CA VAL A 4 1.59 -8.29 9.59
C VAL A 4 0.47 -8.14 8.56
N ALA A 5 0.26 -9.17 7.74
CA ALA A 5 -0.80 -9.19 6.75
C ALA A 5 -2.16 -9.65 7.33
N GLU A 6 -2.16 -10.38 8.46
CA GLU A 6 -3.25 -11.29 8.84
C GLU A 6 -4.51 -10.63 9.46
N HIS A 7 -4.55 -9.31 9.69
CA HIS A 7 -5.58 -8.74 10.59
C HIS A 7 -6.27 -7.45 10.12
N CYS A 8 -6.23 -7.15 8.83
CA CYS A 8 -6.98 -6.03 8.23
C CYS A 8 -8.53 -6.15 8.31
N ARG A 9 -9.06 -7.07 9.14
CA ARG A 9 -10.46 -7.21 9.53
C ARG A 9 -10.76 -6.64 10.93
N ARG A 10 -9.75 -6.30 11.73
CA ARG A 10 -9.96 -5.70 13.06
C ARG A 10 -10.59 -4.32 12.92
N SER A 11 -11.87 -4.22 13.28
CA SER A 11 -12.54 -2.95 13.52
C SER A 11 -11.92 -2.26 14.74
N GLY A 12 -11.61 -0.97 14.63
CA GLY A 12 -11.17 -0.13 15.76
C GLY A 12 -9.69 0.24 15.80
N LEU A 13 -8.85 -0.28 14.88
CA LEU A 13 -7.50 0.24 14.70
C LEU A 13 -7.52 1.54 13.87
N PRO A 14 -6.65 2.52 14.16
CA PRO A 14 -6.41 3.64 13.27
C PRO A 14 -6.06 3.16 11.86
N LEU A 15 -6.58 3.85 10.85
CA LEU A 15 -6.38 3.53 9.44
C LEU A 15 -5.65 4.68 8.75
N MET A 16 -4.59 4.37 8.04
CA MET A 16 -3.90 5.29 7.14
C MET A 16 -3.89 4.69 5.74
N ALA A 17 -4.47 5.39 4.78
CA ALA A 17 -4.41 5.04 3.36
C ALA A 17 -3.42 5.97 2.64
N ILE A 18 -2.60 5.39 1.77
CA ILE A 18 -1.59 6.10 0.99
C ILE A 18 -1.75 5.72 -0.48
N ASP A 19 -1.94 6.71 -1.35
CA ASP A 19 -1.63 6.59 -2.78
C ASP A 19 -0.15 6.92 -2.96
N LEU A 20 0.66 5.93 -3.35
CA LEU A 20 2.12 6.04 -3.33
C LEU A 20 2.68 6.38 -4.72
N GLY A 21 2.88 7.67 -4.98
CA GLY A 21 3.63 8.12 -6.16
C GLY A 21 5.14 8.06 -5.98
N TYR A 22 5.88 8.02 -7.10
CA TYR A 22 7.35 8.01 -7.12
C TYR A 22 7.88 9.01 -8.16
N SER A 23 7.78 10.29 -7.82
CA SER A 23 8.23 11.43 -8.65
C SER A 23 9.32 12.21 -7.94
N SER A 24 10.34 12.63 -8.68
CA SER A 24 11.36 13.58 -8.23
C SER A 24 10.99 15.05 -8.49
N HIS A 25 9.91 15.30 -9.23
CA HIS A 25 9.57 16.65 -9.73
C HIS A 25 8.33 17.24 -9.04
N SER A 26 7.51 16.40 -8.42
CA SER A 26 6.23 16.81 -7.85
C SER A 26 5.84 15.98 -6.64
N ALA A 27 5.08 16.60 -5.75
CA ALA A 27 4.34 15.88 -4.72
C ALA A 27 3.36 14.92 -5.41
N SER A 28 3.50 13.63 -5.12
CA SER A 28 2.78 12.54 -5.79
C SER A 28 2.31 11.46 -4.84
N CYS A 29 2.61 11.59 -3.55
CA CYS A 29 2.04 10.74 -2.51
C CYS A 29 0.84 11.45 -1.91
N SER A 30 -0.29 10.76 -1.77
CA SER A 30 -1.46 11.30 -1.08
C SER A 30 -1.85 10.43 0.10
N ILE A 31 -2.10 11.05 1.25
CA ILE A 31 -2.34 10.37 2.52
C ILE A 31 -3.72 10.75 3.05
N MET A 32 -4.47 9.78 3.56
CA MET A 32 -5.73 9.99 4.28
C MET A 32 -5.76 9.16 5.57
N HIS A 33 -6.19 9.79 6.67
CA HIS A 33 -6.47 9.14 7.96
C HIS A 33 -7.51 9.96 8.74
N GLU A 34 -7.97 9.49 9.90
CA GLU A 34 -9.09 10.10 10.64
C GLU A 34 -8.83 11.52 11.18
N GLY A 35 -7.57 11.94 11.22
CA GLY A 35 -7.17 13.28 11.67
C GLY A 35 -7.18 14.33 10.55
N LEU A 36 -7.49 13.92 9.32
CA LEU A 36 -7.50 14.80 8.15
C LEU A 36 -8.93 14.99 7.64
N ARG A 37 -9.29 16.24 7.31
CA ARG A 37 -10.57 16.56 6.64
C ARG A 37 -10.51 16.26 5.14
N VAL A 38 -9.35 16.48 4.54
CA VAL A 38 -9.04 16.24 3.12
C VAL A 38 -7.68 15.55 3.01
N PRO A 39 -7.43 14.79 1.94
CA PRO A 39 -6.15 14.12 1.75
C PRO A 39 -4.97 15.09 1.72
N LEU A 40 -3.88 14.68 2.34
CA LEU A 40 -2.61 15.43 2.36
C LEU A 40 -1.73 14.94 1.21
N THR A 41 -1.37 15.82 0.27
CA THR A 41 -0.47 15.51 -0.85
C THR A 41 0.93 16.02 -0.58
N VAL A 42 1.92 15.13 -0.64
CA VAL A 42 3.32 15.39 -0.24
C VAL A 42 4.32 14.71 -1.17
N HIS A 43 5.59 15.10 -1.08
CA HIS A 43 6.68 14.40 -1.72
C HIS A 43 6.94 13.03 -1.07
N PHE A 44 7.61 12.13 -1.79
CA PHE A 44 7.88 10.77 -1.33
C PHE A 44 8.62 10.70 0.02
N GLY A 45 9.62 11.57 0.22
CA GLY A 45 10.36 11.65 1.49
C GLY A 45 9.47 12.07 2.66
N GLU A 46 8.65 13.10 2.43
CA GLU A 46 7.68 13.61 3.42
C GLU A 46 6.59 12.58 3.72
N CYS A 47 6.18 11.78 2.73
CA CYS A 47 5.25 10.67 2.95
C CYS A 47 5.78 9.67 3.98
N ILE A 48 7.10 9.39 3.95
CA ILE A 48 7.75 8.56 4.97
C ILE A 48 7.73 9.28 6.32
N ASP A 49 8.05 10.58 6.36
CA ASP A 49 8.03 11.37 7.61
C ASP A 49 6.67 11.34 8.29
N VAL A 50 5.60 11.64 7.54
CA VAL A 50 4.22 11.63 8.03
C VAL A 50 3.83 10.24 8.53
N SER A 51 4.23 9.18 7.82
CA SER A 51 3.94 7.80 8.21
C SER A 51 4.66 7.40 9.50
N VAL A 52 5.93 7.79 9.65
CA VAL A 52 6.71 7.57 10.88
C VAL A 52 6.03 8.24 12.06
N GLU A 53 5.67 9.52 11.92
CA GLU A 53 5.03 10.28 12.99
C GLU A 53 3.68 9.68 13.37
N ARG A 54 2.91 9.25 12.38
CA ARG A 54 1.62 8.59 12.62
C ARG A 54 1.79 7.31 13.43
N ILE A 55 2.69 6.43 13.02
CA ILE A 55 2.94 5.17 13.71
C ILE A 55 3.43 5.41 15.14
N ARG A 56 4.26 6.45 15.37
CA ARG A 56 4.68 6.83 16.71
C ARG A 56 3.54 7.29 17.60
N ARG A 57 2.60 8.08 17.06
CA ARG A 57 1.44 8.60 17.81
C ARG A 57 0.38 7.54 18.09
N CYS A 58 0.06 6.71 17.11
CA CYS A 58 -1.03 5.74 17.20
C CYS A 58 -0.59 4.39 17.80
N GLY A 59 0.70 4.05 17.71
CA GLY A 59 1.15 2.69 17.97
C GLY A 59 0.68 1.77 16.84
N ASP A 60 -0.15 0.78 17.18
CA ASP A 60 -0.69 -0.19 16.23
C ASP A 60 -1.67 0.49 15.26
N LEU A 61 -1.51 0.24 13.96
CA LEU A 61 -2.41 0.79 12.93
C LEU A 61 -2.45 -0.06 11.67
N ILE A 62 -3.49 0.16 10.87
CA ILE A 62 -3.60 -0.39 9.53
C ILE A 62 -3.02 0.61 8.54
N LEU A 63 -2.03 0.17 7.76
CA LEU A 63 -1.40 0.94 6.71
C LEU A 63 -1.74 0.32 5.36
N VAL A 64 -2.56 1.02 4.59
CA VAL A 64 -2.99 0.61 3.26
C VAL A 64 -2.21 1.41 2.23
N ILE A 65 -1.53 0.72 1.32
CA ILE A 65 -0.70 1.34 0.30
C ILE A 65 -1.26 0.98 -1.06
N GLU A 66 -1.59 1.99 -1.87
CA GLU A 66 -1.74 1.85 -3.32
C GLU A 66 -0.34 1.64 -3.90
N GLY A 67 -0.05 0.39 -4.25
CA GLY A 67 1.29 -0.03 -4.65
C GLY A 67 1.53 -1.52 -4.40
N VAL A 68 2.55 -2.07 -5.04
CA VAL A 68 2.85 -3.51 -5.00
C VAL A 68 3.48 -3.89 -3.65
N LEU A 69 2.80 -4.69 -2.84
CA LEU A 69 3.31 -5.22 -1.56
C LEU A 69 3.55 -6.74 -1.58
N SER A 70 3.24 -7.39 -2.69
CA SER A 70 3.51 -8.81 -2.91
C SER A 70 3.89 -9.11 -4.35
N THR A 71 4.61 -10.19 -4.61
CA THR A 71 5.02 -10.65 -5.94
C THR A 71 4.73 -12.13 -6.11
N TYR A 72 4.55 -12.55 -7.36
CA TYR A 72 4.45 -13.95 -7.71
C TYR A 72 5.47 -14.26 -8.81
N HIS A 73 6.16 -15.38 -8.64
CA HIS A 73 7.06 -15.95 -9.62
C HIS A 73 6.57 -17.36 -9.93
N ASN A 74 6.52 -17.72 -11.20
CA ASN A 74 6.05 -19.03 -11.65
C ASN A 74 7.05 -20.14 -11.25
N PRO A 75 6.74 -21.43 -11.49
CA PRO A 75 7.66 -22.53 -11.18
C PRO A 75 9.03 -22.46 -11.86
N GLN A 76 9.16 -21.68 -12.94
CA GLN A 76 10.42 -21.43 -13.65
C GLN A 76 11.23 -20.27 -13.03
N GLY A 77 10.63 -19.52 -12.10
CA GLY A 77 11.23 -18.36 -11.45
C GLY A 77 10.98 -17.03 -12.18
N ASP A 78 10.19 -17.02 -13.25
CA ASP A 78 9.86 -15.81 -13.99
C ASP A 78 8.74 -15.03 -13.31
N PRO A 79 8.75 -13.68 -13.40
CA PRO A 79 7.69 -12.88 -12.81
C PRO A 79 6.36 -13.08 -13.57
N GLU A 80 5.28 -13.24 -12.82
CA GLU A 80 3.95 -13.46 -13.38
C GLU A 80 2.88 -12.69 -12.59
N ILE A 81 1.68 -12.55 -13.17
CA ILE A 81 0.56 -11.85 -12.56
C ILE A 81 0.04 -12.58 -11.31
N ARG A 82 -0.37 -11.81 -10.30
CA ARG A 82 -0.82 -12.30 -8.98
C ARG A 82 -2.31 -12.62 -8.95
N GLY A 83 -3.06 -12.13 -9.93
CA GLY A 83 -4.50 -12.35 -10.06
C GLY A 83 -5.11 -11.56 -11.22
N ALA A 84 -6.38 -11.82 -11.51
CA ALA A 84 -7.10 -11.21 -12.63
C ALA A 84 -7.21 -9.68 -12.56
N PHE A 85 -7.00 -9.09 -11.37
CA PHE A 85 -7.07 -7.64 -11.16
C PHE A 85 -5.96 -6.86 -11.88
N GLU A 86 -4.81 -7.49 -12.17
CA GLU A 86 -3.67 -6.82 -12.80
C GLU A 86 -3.84 -6.61 -14.31
N ARG A 87 -4.76 -7.33 -14.98
CA ARG A 87 -5.11 -7.13 -16.42
C ARG A 87 -3.91 -7.06 -17.37
N GLY A 88 -2.87 -7.86 -17.12
CA GLY A 88 -1.64 -7.85 -17.92
C GLY A 88 -0.66 -6.71 -17.60
N MET A 89 -1.02 -5.81 -16.68
CA MET A 89 -0.14 -4.78 -16.13
C MET A 89 0.49 -5.30 -14.83
N GLY A 90 1.35 -6.30 -14.98
CA GLY A 90 2.01 -6.94 -13.84
C GLY A 90 2.95 -6.01 -13.09
N TRP A 91 3.27 -6.40 -11.85
CA TRP A 91 4.20 -5.70 -10.96
C TRP A 91 5.63 -5.54 -11.51
N TYR A 92 5.98 -6.28 -12.56
CA TYR A 92 7.31 -6.37 -13.15
C TYR A 92 7.50 -5.54 -14.43
N TYR A 93 6.50 -4.77 -14.87
CA TYR A 93 6.60 -3.98 -16.10
C TYR A 93 5.98 -2.58 -15.97
N GLY A 94 6.59 -1.61 -16.67
CA GLY A 94 6.05 -0.26 -16.83
C GLY A 94 5.71 0.41 -15.48
N PRO A 95 4.52 1.00 -15.32
CA PRO A 95 4.08 1.60 -14.07
C PRO A 95 4.10 0.64 -12.87
N GLY A 96 3.84 -0.66 -13.08
CA GLY A 96 3.88 -1.66 -12.01
C GLY A 96 5.27 -1.82 -11.39
N ALA A 97 6.32 -1.80 -12.23
CA ALA A 97 7.71 -1.85 -11.75
C ALA A 97 8.09 -0.60 -10.94
N VAL A 98 7.56 0.56 -11.34
CA VAL A 98 7.79 1.83 -10.63
C VAL A 98 7.13 1.83 -9.25
N THR A 99 5.87 1.39 -9.16
CA THR A 99 5.16 1.30 -7.87
C THR A 99 5.77 0.23 -6.96
N TYR A 100 6.27 -0.88 -7.52
CA TYR A 100 7.06 -1.87 -6.80
C TYR A 100 8.34 -1.27 -6.20
N ALA A 101 9.13 -0.54 -6.99
CA ALA A 101 10.34 0.13 -6.50
C ALA A 101 10.02 1.18 -5.41
N ALA A 102 8.92 1.93 -5.58
CA ALA A 102 8.44 2.90 -4.62
C ALA A 102 8.09 2.24 -3.28
N ALA A 103 7.30 1.16 -3.31
CA ALA A 103 6.88 0.41 -2.12
C ALA A 103 8.08 -0.20 -1.38
N LEU A 104 9.03 -0.81 -2.11
CA LEU A 104 10.27 -1.32 -1.54
C LEU A 104 11.04 -0.23 -0.80
N ARG A 105 11.27 0.91 -1.45
CA ARG A 105 12.00 2.03 -0.85
C ARG A 105 11.25 2.57 0.37
N PHE A 106 9.94 2.78 0.24
CA PHE A 106 9.09 3.33 1.29
C PHE A 106 9.15 2.46 2.55
N LEU A 107 8.84 1.16 2.44
CA LEU A 107 8.82 0.25 3.58
C LEU A 107 10.21 0.03 4.20
N THR A 108 11.27 -0.01 3.37
CA THR A 108 12.65 -0.12 3.87
C THR A 108 13.01 1.11 4.71
N GLN A 109 12.71 2.32 4.23
CA GLN A 109 13.00 3.55 4.98
C GLN A 109 12.11 3.67 6.22
N LEU A 110 10.83 3.32 6.11
CA LEU A 110 9.89 3.29 7.23
C LEU A 110 10.40 2.38 8.35
N HIS A 111 10.81 1.15 7.99
CA HIS A 111 11.34 0.18 8.94
C HIS A 111 12.61 0.68 9.65
N ARG A 112 13.53 1.30 8.91
CA ARG A 112 14.78 1.85 9.47
C ARG A 112 14.55 2.98 10.47
N ARG A 113 13.47 3.76 10.32
CA ARG A 113 13.21 4.98 11.10
C ARG A 113 12.31 4.76 12.32
N ILE A 114 11.62 3.63 12.39
CA ILE A 114 10.69 3.31 13.48
C ILE A 114 11.34 2.33 14.46
N ARG A 115 11.67 2.85 15.64
CA ARG A 115 12.15 2.06 16.79
C ARG A 115 11.04 1.91 17.83
N THR A 116 9.94 1.30 17.43
CA THR A 116 8.80 1.04 18.32
C THR A 116 8.44 -0.45 18.33
N ARG A 117 7.66 -0.86 19.34
CA ARG A 117 7.04 -2.19 19.41
C ARG A 117 5.71 -2.26 18.66
N ALA A 118 5.31 -1.19 17.96
CA ALA A 118 4.07 -1.15 17.21
C ALA A 118 3.99 -2.25 16.14
N THR A 119 2.77 -2.68 15.87
CA THR A 119 2.41 -3.57 14.78
C THR A 119 1.74 -2.76 13.68
N VAL A 120 2.31 -2.80 12.48
CA VAL A 120 1.74 -2.18 11.28
C VAL A 120 1.07 -3.28 10.47
N TYR A 121 -0.26 -3.24 10.41
CA TYR A 121 -1.03 -4.18 9.60
C TYR A 121 -1.07 -3.68 8.16
N LEU A 122 -0.36 -4.36 7.26
CA LEU A 122 -0.23 -3.94 5.87
C LEU A 122 -1.39 -4.46 5.03
N ALA A 123 -1.88 -3.64 4.11
CA ALA A 123 -2.74 -4.06 3.01
C ALA A 123 -2.34 -3.35 1.72
N GLU A 124 -2.55 -4.02 0.61
CA GLU A 124 -2.36 -3.48 -0.73
C GLU A 124 -3.70 -3.01 -1.28
N ALA A 125 -3.71 -1.80 -1.84
CA ALA A 125 -4.82 -1.25 -2.59
C ALA A 125 -4.47 -1.20 -4.08
N PHE A 126 -5.45 -1.47 -4.92
CA PHE A 126 -5.35 -1.31 -6.37
C PHE A 126 -6.55 -0.48 -6.84
N VAL A 127 -6.32 0.75 -7.31
CA VAL A 127 -7.41 1.60 -7.81
C VAL A 127 -7.55 1.41 -9.32
N SER A 128 -8.63 0.76 -9.74
CA SER A 128 -8.89 0.42 -11.15
C SER A 128 -9.98 1.30 -11.77
N PHE A 129 -10.01 1.36 -13.12
CA PHE A 129 -11.02 2.08 -13.94
C PHE A 129 -11.06 3.60 -13.78
N LYS A 130 -9.90 4.27 -13.77
CA LYS A 130 -9.84 5.73 -13.89
C LYS A 130 -10.35 6.17 -15.27
N LYS A 131 -11.65 6.48 -15.40
CA LYS A 131 -12.24 7.02 -16.65
C LYS A 131 -11.65 8.39 -17.04
N GLN A 132 -11.09 9.11 -16.07
CA GLN A 132 -10.36 10.37 -16.24
C GLN A 132 -9.14 10.39 -15.30
N ARG A 133 -8.10 11.15 -15.66
CA ARG A 133 -6.91 11.36 -14.83
C ARG A 133 -7.27 12.31 -13.67
N ILE A 134 -7.76 11.75 -12.57
CA ILE A 134 -8.10 12.49 -11.35
C ILE A 134 -6.89 12.62 -10.43
N SER A 135 -7.00 13.45 -9.40
CA SER A 135 -5.91 13.72 -8.47
C SER A 135 -5.61 12.51 -7.57
N HIS A 136 -4.34 12.30 -7.22
CA HIS A 136 -3.89 11.29 -6.25
C HIS A 136 -4.63 11.36 -4.90
N ALA A 137 -5.08 12.56 -4.51
CA ALA A 137 -5.85 12.79 -3.30
C ALA A 137 -7.15 11.97 -3.30
N ASP A 138 -7.84 11.92 -4.45
CA ASP A 138 -9.13 11.25 -4.52
C ASP A 138 -9.00 9.72 -4.34
N ASP A 139 -7.86 9.14 -4.72
CA ASP A 139 -7.58 7.70 -4.57
C ASP A 139 -7.36 7.33 -3.10
N ALA A 140 -6.50 8.08 -2.39
CA ALA A 140 -6.29 7.89 -0.95
C ALA A 140 -7.61 8.01 -0.16
N LEU A 141 -8.46 8.96 -0.54
CA LEU A 141 -9.80 9.13 0.07
C LEU A 141 -10.74 7.96 -0.24
N LEU A 142 -10.75 7.48 -1.48
CA LEU A 142 -11.56 6.33 -1.91
C LEU A 142 -11.18 5.08 -1.12
N ILE A 143 -9.87 4.80 -1.02
CA ILE A 143 -9.32 3.67 -0.28
C ILE A 143 -9.75 3.78 1.18
N TYR A 144 -9.47 4.91 1.83
CA TYR A 144 -9.80 5.13 3.24
C TYR A 144 -11.29 4.91 3.55
N ARG A 145 -12.18 5.49 2.75
CA ARG A 145 -13.64 5.40 2.98
C ARG A 145 -14.21 4.00 2.77
N ASN A 146 -13.62 3.20 1.89
CA ASN A 146 -14.18 1.92 1.47
C ASN A 146 -13.39 0.70 1.92
N PHE A 147 -12.27 0.87 2.61
CA PHE A 147 -11.31 -0.19 2.95
C PHE A 147 -11.97 -1.44 3.56
N HIS A 148 -12.85 -1.25 4.54
CA HIS A 148 -13.52 -2.35 5.23
C HIS A 148 -14.67 -2.97 4.43
N ARG A 149 -15.15 -2.31 3.37
CA ARG A 149 -16.29 -2.74 2.54
C ARG A 149 -15.86 -3.51 1.30
N VAL A 150 -14.71 -3.17 0.73
CA VAL A 150 -14.18 -3.82 -0.48
C VAL A 150 -13.61 -5.20 -0.10
N PRO A 151 -13.96 -6.30 -0.76
CA PRO A 151 -13.43 -7.64 -0.43
C PRO A 151 -11.93 -7.77 -0.73
N VAL A 152 -11.31 -8.79 -0.15
CA VAL A 152 -9.92 -9.17 -0.46
C VAL A 152 -9.92 -10.04 -1.72
N GLU A 153 -9.01 -9.75 -2.64
CA GLU A 153 -8.79 -10.54 -3.85
C GLU A 153 -8.13 -11.89 -3.55
N ARG A 154 -8.45 -12.89 -4.37
CA ARG A 154 -7.78 -14.19 -4.31
C ARG A 154 -6.47 -14.12 -5.09
N LEU A 155 -5.36 -14.29 -4.39
CA LEU A 155 -4.02 -14.34 -4.99
C LEU A 155 -3.65 -15.74 -5.43
N VAL A 156 -2.76 -15.82 -6.42
CA VAL A 156 -2.18 -17.09 -6.88
C VAL A 156 -1.37 -17.73 -5.73
N PRO A 157 -1.53 -19.05 -5.47
CA PRO A 157 -0.71 -19.76 -4.50
C PRO A 157 0.79 -19.62 -4.81
N GLY A 158 1.60 -19.36 -3.79
CA GLY A 158 3.04 -19.09 -3.96
C GLY A 158 3.38 -17.60 -4.09
N THR A 159 2.38 -16.71 -4.06
CA THR A 159 2.63 -15.28 -3.87
C THR A 159 3.41 -15.03 -2.58
N GLN A 160 4.40 -14.13 -2.62
CA GLN A 160 5.29 -13.79 -1.51
C GLN A 160 5.25 -12.29 -1.22
N PRO A 161 5.50 -11.85 0.02
CA PRO A 161 5.65 -10.42 0.31
C PRO A 161 6.91 -9.85 -0.35
N ILE A 162 6.89 -8.55 -0.67
CA ILE A 162 8.03 -7.87 -1.30
C ILE A 162 9.27 -7.74 -0.40
N LEU A 163 9.10 -7.88 0.92
CA LEU A 163 10.18 -7.79 1.88
C LEU A 163 10.02 -8.88 2.95
N LYS A 164 11.14 -9.50 3.33
CA LYS A 164 11.19 -10.53 4.38
C LYS A 164 10.74 -10.06 5.76
N ILE A 165 10.70 -8.74 5.99
CA ILE A 165 10.23 -8.13 7.24
C ILE A 165 8.70 -8.18 7.39
N ILE A 166 7.97 -8.56 6.33
CA ILE A 166 6.52 -8.66 6.31
C ILE A 166 6.14 -10.11 6.62
N GLU A 167 5.37 -10.28 7.69
CA GLU A 167 4.82 -11.56 8.10
C GLU A 167 3.52 -11.82 7.32
N GLY A 168 3.58 -12.81 6.43
CA GLY A 168 2.50 -13.18 5.52
C GLY A 168 2.43 -12.34 4.24
N VAL A 169 1.42 -12.60 3.41
CA VAL A 169 1.18 -11.87 2.15
C VAL A 169 0.12 -10.80 2.39
N PRO A 170 0.44 -9.49 2.24
CA PRO A 170 -0.53 -8.43 2.42
C PRO A 170 -1.79 -8.66 1.58
N PRO A 171 -3.00 -8.56 2.17
CA PRO A 171 -4.24 -8.70 1.43
C PRO A 171 -4.36 -7.60 0.39
N VAL A 172 -4.70 -7.98 -0.84
CA VAL A 172 -4.97 -7.05 -1.93
C VAL A 172 -6.46 -6.74 -1.99
N ARG A 173 -6.82 -5.46 -2.12
CA ARG A 173 -8.19 -5.01 -2.34
C ARG A 173 -8.26 -4.13 -3.58
N VAL A 174 -9.24 -4.38 -4.45
CA VAL A 174 -9.41 -3.63 -5.70
C VAL A 174 -10.56 -2.63 -5.55
N PHE A 175 -10.21 -1.36 -5.58
CA PHE A 175 -11.14 -0.26 -5.49
C PHE A 175 -11.56 0.13 -6.91
N ARG A 176 -12.79 -0.21 -7.25
CA ARG A 176 -13.38 0.15 -8.55
C ARG A 176 -13.99 1.54 -8.43
N ARG A 177 -13.63 2.40 -9.37
CA ARG A 177 -14.30 3.67 -9.62
C ARG A 177 -15.37 3.54 -10.69
#